data_AF-A0A846U4C8-F1
#
_entry.id   AF-A0A846U4C8-F1
#
_cell.length_a   1.000
_cell.length_b   1.000
_cell.length_c   1.000
_cell.angle_alpha   90.00
_cell.angle_beta   90.00
_cell.angle_gamma   90.00
#
_symmetry.space_group_name_H-M   'P 1'
#
loop_
_entity.id
_entity.type
_entity.pdbx_description
1 polymer ?
#
loop_
_entity_poly.entity_id
_entity_poly.type
_entity_poly.pdbx_seq_one_letter_code
_entity_poly.pdbx_strand_id
1 'polypeptide(L)'
;MLRTPKLTGFAALLFVSAVVAASSVRIERRGPELVQYSDMCGPLHNQPCMRPTLKGGFPLAFLVDMPGVSVENQLSVGEDQGDPLAFVADWGLYAACLWLLHGVWRRLGSSRPARAG
;
A
#
# COMPACT_ATOMS: atom_id res chain seq x y z
N MET A 1 -19.62 -17.34 22.13
CA MET A 1 -20.50 -16.32 21.52
C MET A 1 -19.65 -15.31 20.75
N LEU A 2 -19.61 -15.38 19.41
CA LEU A 2 -19.00 -14.33 18.60
C LEU A 2 -19.89 -13.09 18.69
N ARG A 3 -19.43 -12.06 19.39
CA ARG A 3 -20.10 -10.76 19.47
C ARG A 3 -19.89 -10.06 18.13
N THR A 4 -20.89 -10.08 17.26
CA THR A 4 -20.84 -9.42 15.96
C THR A 4 -20.51 -7.94 16.14
N PRO A 5 -19.52 -7.39 15.41
CA PRO A 5 -19.28 -5.95 15.42
C PRO A 5 -20.56 -5.25 14.95
N LYS A 6 -20.94 -4.15 15.60
CA LYS A 6 -21.99 -3.27 15.07
C LYS A 6 -21.59 -2.88 13.65
N LEU A 7 -22.54 -2.92 12.71
CA LEU A 7 -22.30 -2.65 11.28
C LEU A 7 -21.49 -1.36 11.07
N THR A 8 -21.74 -0.33 11.88
CA THR A 8 -21.01 0.94 11.89
C THR A 8 -19.52 0.80 12.24
N GLY A 9 -19.17 -0.05 13.20
CA GLY A 9 -17.77 -0.30 13.58
C GLY A 9 -17.01 -1.12 12.54
N PHE A 10 -17.70 -2.04 11.86
CA PHE A 10 -17.11 -2.80 10.75
C PHE A 10 -16.87 -1.91 9.53
N ALA A 11 -17.85 -1.08 9.16
CA ALA A 11 -17.71 -0.10 8.09
C ALA A 11 -16.58 0.91 8.36
N ALA A 12 -16.46 1.41 9.59
CA ALA A 12 -15.36 2.30 9.98
C ALA A 12 -13.99 1.62 9.84
N LEU A 13 -13.87 0.34 10.22
CA LEU A 13 -12.63 -0.41 10.07
C LEU A 13 -12.24 -0.60 8.59
N LEU A 14 -13.21 -0.94 7.74
CA LEU A 14 -12.98 -1.08 6.30
C LEU A 14 -12.58 0.25 5.66
N PHE A 15 -13.22 1.35 6.05
CA PHE A 15 -12.87 2.68 5.56
C PHE A 15 -11.45 3.09 5.98
N VAL A 16 -11.12 2.96 7.27
CA VAL A 16 -9.78 3.31 7.77
C VAL A 16 -8.70 2.45 7.12
N SER A 17 -8.92 1.14 6.97
CA SER A 17 -7.97 0.26 6.28
C SER A 17 -7.77 0.64 4.81
N ALA A 18 -8.83 1.05 4.09
CA ALA A 18 -8.71 1.51 2.71
C ALA A 18 -7.89 2.80 2.60
N VAL A 19 -8.10 3.75 3.53
CA VAL A 19 -7.31 4.99 3.60
C VAL A 19 -5.84 4.70 3.89
N VAL A 20 -5.55 3.75 4.79
CA VAL A 20 -4.18 3.33 5.10
C VAL A 20 -3.52 2.66 3.89
N ALA A 21 -4.21 1.74 3.22
CA ALA A 21 -3.74 1.09 2.00
C ALA A 21 -3.42 2.11 0.91
N ALA A 22 -4.34 3.03 0.63
CA ALA A 22 -4.13 4.09 -0.36
C ALA A 22 -2.96 5.01 0.01
N SER A 23 -2.83 5.37 1.30
CA SER A 23 -1.73 6.21 1.78
C SER A 23 -0.36 5.53 1.74
N SER A 24 -0.33 4.19 1.72
CA SER A 24 0.92 3.42 1.62
C SER A 24 1.65 3.60 0.28
N VAL A 25 0.97 4.18 -0.73
CA VAL A 25 1.60 4.58 -2.00
C VAL A 25 2.80 5.51 -1.81
N ARG A 26 2.79 6.31 -0.72
CA ARG A 26 3.91 7.19 -0.33
C ARG A 26 5.17 6.43 0.10
N ILE A 27 5.06 5.11 0.31
CA ILE A 27 6.21 4.27 0.58
C ILE A 27 6.79 3.82 -0.76
N GLU A 28 7.68 4.64 -1.27
CA GLU A 28 8.29 4.46 -2.58
C GLU A 28 9.49 3.52 -2.51
N ARG A 29 9.62 2.66 -3.53
CA ARG A 29 10.69 1.67 -3.63
C ARG A 29 11.09 1.52 -5.09
N ARG A 30 12.39 1.32 -5.32
CA ARG A 30 12.89 0.89 -6.63
C ARG A 30 13.10 -0.62 -6.58
N GLY A 31 12.36 -1.34 -7.41
CA GLY A 31 12.44 -2.79 -7.49
C GLY A 31 13.63 -3.28 -8.33
N PRO A 32 13.87 -4.60 -8.39
CA PRO A 32 14.84 -5.19 -9.31
C PRO A 32 14.38 -5.16 -10.78
N GLU A 33 13.10 -4.86 -11.01
CA GLU A 33 12.53 -4.75 -12.35
C GLU A 33 13.09 -3.53 -13.06
N LEU A 34 13.76 -3.78 -14.19
CA LEU A 34 14.33 -2.76 -15.05
C LEU A 34 13.37 -2.47 -16.19
N VAL A 35 13.04 -1.20 -16.37
CA VAL A 35 12.25 -0.72 -17.51
C VAL A 35 13.11 0.14 -18.42
N GLN A 36 12.75 0.17 -19.69
CA GLN A 36 13.45 0.93 -20.73
C GLN A 36 12.95 2.38 -20.71
N TYR A 37 13.85 3.32 -20.41
CA TYR A 37 13.53 4.75 -20.36
C TYR A 37 13.87 5.48 -21.67
N SER A 38 14.85 5.00 -22.42
CA SER A 38 15.32 5.62 -23.67
C SER A 38 16.15 4.61 -24.47
N ASP A 39 16.40 4.88 -25.75
CA ASP A 39 17.17 4.01 -26.67
C ASP A 39 18.55 4.59 -27.01
N MET A 40 18.89 5.73 -26.41
CA MET A 40 20.05 6.54 -26.74
C MET A 40 21.16 6.40 -25.68
N CYS A 41 21.37 5.19 -25.17
CA CYS A 41 22.48 4.88 -24.26
C CYS A 41 23.67 4.22 -24.99
N GLY A 42 24.79 4.15 -24.28
CA GLY A 42 26.04 3.56 -24.77
C GLY A 42 26.87 4.50 -25.64
N PRO A 43 28.13 4.14 -25.95
CA PRO A 43 29.06 5.00 -26.69
C PRO A 43 28.62 5.32 -28.12
N LEU A 44 27.70 4.51 -28.68
CA LEU A 44 27.14 4.67 -30.02
C LEU A 44 25.69 5.18 -30.01
N HIS A 45 25.13 5.55 -28.84
CA HIS A 45 23.75 6.04 -28.67
C HIS A 45 22.68 5.15 -29.32
N ASN A 46 22.83 3.83 -29.20
CA ASN A 46 21.95 2.84 -29.82
C ASN A 46 21.58 1.69 -28.87
N GLN A 47 21.79 1.88 -27.57
CA GLN A 47 21.51 0.87 -26.55
C GLN A 47 20.34 1.32 -25.67
N PRO A 48 19.49 0.40 -25.21
CA PRO A 48 18.42 0.73 -24.28
C PRO A 48 18.97 1.19 -22.93
N CYS A 49 18.51 2.34 -22.49
CA CYS A 49 18.71 2.89 -21.15
C CYS A 49 17.78 2.17 -20.17
N MET A 50 18.24 1.07 -19.60
CA MET A 50 17.51 0.34 -18.58
C MET A 50 17.71 0.98 -17.20
N ARG A 51 16.63 1.27 -16.47
CA ARG A 51 16.70 1.70 -15.07
C ARG A 51 15.61 1.04 -14.23
N PRO A 52 15.83 0.92 -12.90
CA PRO A 52 14.79 0.44 -11.99
C PRO A 52 13.55 1.33 -12.05
N THR A 53 12.36 0.74 -12.20
CA THR A 53 11.10 1.49 -12.12
C THR A 53 10.78 1.91 -10.68
N LEU A 54 10.21 3.11 -10.51
CA LEU A 54 9.70 3.60 -9.24
C LEU A 54 8.33 2.96 -8.96
N LYS A 55 8.15 2.41 -7.76
CA LYS A 55 6.91 1.77 -7.35
C LYS A 55 6.44 2.28 -5.99
N GLY A 56 5.13 2.40 -5.82
CA GLY A 56 4.49 2.78 -4.57
C GLY A 56 3.52 1.72 -4.05
N GLY A 57 3.45 1.60 -2.73
CA GLY A 57 2.58 0.67 -2.02
C GLY A 57 3.33 -0.17 -0.99
N PHE A 58 2.60 -0.69 -0.01
CA PHE A 58 3.14 -1.62 0.97
C PHE A 58 2.06 -2.52 1.60
N PRO A 59 2.33 -3.82 1.78
CA PRO A 59 3.53 -4.57 1.39
C PRO A 59 3.74 -4.78 -0.09
N LEU A 60 2.68 -4.77 -0.88
CA LEU A 60 2.76 -4.95 -2.32
C LEU A 60 2.79 -3.58 -3.01
N ALA A 61 3.61 -3.46 -4.04
CA ALA A 61 3.55 -2.30 -4.90
C ALA A 61 2.30 -2.41 -5.78
N PHE A 62 1.39 -1.46 -5.66
CA PHE A 62 0.17 -1.40 -6.47
C PHE A 62 0.12 -0.19 -7.40
N LEU A 63 1.11 0.71 -7.34
CA LEU A 63 1.29 1.79 -8.30
C LEU A 63 2.70 1.72 -8.87
N VAL A 64 2.83 1.74 -10.19
CA VAL A 64 4.11 1.60 -10.91
C VAL A 64 4.26 2.74 -11.91
N ASP A 65 5.37 3.47 -11.80
CA ASP A 65 5.76 4.55 -12.72
C ASP A 65 5.97 3.99 -14.13
N MET A 66 5.21 4.52 -15.09
CA MET A 66 5.29 4.14 -16.51
C MET A 66 6.24 5.09 -17.26
N PRO A 67 7.39 4.60 -17.75
CA PRO A 67 8.31 5.43 -18.52
C PRO A 67 7.64 5.94 -19.82
N GLY A 68 7.76 7.23 -20.09
CA GLY A 68 7.25 7.86 -21.31
C GLY A 68 5.82 8.40 -21.25
N VAL A 69 5.10 8.21 -20.13
CA VAL A 69 3.75 8.75 -19.93
C VAL A 69 3.73 9.87 -18.88
N SER A 70 4.40 9.68 -17.73
CA SER A 70 4.48 10.68 -16.66
C SER A 70 5.89 11.22 -16.44
N VAL A 71 6.03 12.22 -15.55
CA VAL A 71 7.31 12.79 -15.13
C VAL A 71 8.14 11.69 -14.46
N GLU A 72 9.30 11.38 -15.04
CA GLU A 72 10.16 10.30 -14.55
C GLU A 72 10.44 10.41 -13.05
N ASN A 73 10.30 9.30 -12.32
CA ASN A 73 10.50 9.21 -10.86
C ASN A 73 9.49 10.01 -10.02
N GLN A 74 8.28 10.23 -10.52
CA GLN A 74 7.18 10.74 -9.70
C GLN A 74 5.97 9.83 -9.84
N LEU A 75 5.45 9.37 -8.70
CA LEU A 75 4.22 8.59 -8.70
C LEU A 75 3.00 9.53 -8.80
N SER A 76 2.20 9.32 -9.84
CA SER A 76 0.99 10.08 -10.15
C SER A 76 -0.23 9.16 -10.15
N VAL A 77 -1.15 9.42 -9.22
CA VAL A 77 -2.41 8.67 -9.11
C VAL A 77 -3.30 9.02 -10.31
N GLY A 78 -3.33 8.15 -11.32
CA GLY A 78 -4.19 8.28 -12.51
C GLY A 78 -3.43 8.28 -13.84
N GLU A 79 -2.14 8.60 -13.82
CA GLU A 79 -1.26 8.48 -15.00
C GLU A 79 -0.48 7.16 -14.97
N ASP A 80 -0.11 6.71 -13.77
CA ASP A 80 0.68 5.50 -13.56
C ASP A 80 -0.15 4.22 -13.55
N GLN A 81 0.53 3.10 -13.78
CA GLN A 81 -0.10 1.80 -13.82
C GLN A 81 -0.50 1.35 -12.41
N GLY A 82 -1.81 1.23 -12.20
CA GLY A 82 -2.36 0.61 -11.00
C GLY A 82 -2.50 -0.91 -11.14
N ASP A 83 -2.13 -1.67 -10.12
CA ASP A 83 -2.48 -3.08 -9.94
C ASP A 83 -3.61 -3.20 -8.89
N PRO A 84 -4.88 -3.40 -9.33
CA PRO A 84 -6.01 -3.51 -8.43
C PRO A 84 -5.91 -4.72 -7.47
N LEU A 85 -5.26 -5.80 -7.90
CA LEU A 85 -5.14 -7.01 -7.09
C LEU A 85 -4.16 -6.80 -5.95
N ALA A 86 -3.01 -6.17 -6.24
CA ALA A 86 -2.04 -5.78 -5.21
C ALA A 86 -2.68 -4.82 -4.19
N PHE A 87 -3.47 -3.84 -4.64
CA PHE A 87 -4.19 -2.92 -3.75
C PHE A 87 -5.19 -3.65 -2.85
N VAL A 88 -6.01 -4.56 -3.40
CA VAL A 88 -6.99 -5.33 -2.61
C VAL A 88 -6.31 -6.22 -1.58
N ALA A 89 -5.18 -6.83 -1.93
CA ALA A 89 -4.40 -7.65 -1.00
C ALA A 89 -3.85 -6.82 0.16
N ASP A 90 -3.25 -5.65 -0.12
CA ASP A 90 -2.75 -4.73 0.91
C ASP A 90 -3.90 -4.22 1.80
N TRP A 91 -5.03 -3.84 1.19
CA TRP A 91 -6.22 -3.43 1.93
C TRP A 91 -6.72 -4.53 2.87
N GLY A 92 -6.82 -5.77 2.39
CA GLY A 92 -7.18 -6.93 3.20
C GLY A 92 -6.23 -7.16 4.38
N LEU A 93 -4.93 -7.00 4.16
CA LEU A 93 -3.92 -7.10 5.21
C LEU A 93 -4.10 -6.02 6.27
N TYR A 94 -4.25 -4.76 5.86
CA TYR A 94 -4.47 -3.64 6.79
C TYR A 94 -5.77 -3.81 7.59
N ALA A 95 -6.84 -4.29 6.95
CA ALA A 95 -8.10 -4.60 7.62
C ALA A 95 -7.91 -5.68 8.69
N ALA A 96 -7.18 -6.76 8.38
CA ALA A 96 -6.87 -7.83 9.32
C ALA A 96 -6.03 -7.33 10.51
N CYS A 97 -4.98 -6.55 10.24
CA CYS A 97 -4.13 -5.95 11.27
C CYS A 97 -4.91 -5.03 12.21
N LEU A 98 -5.72 -4.12 11.67
CA LEU A 98 -6.55 -3.23 12.48
C LEU A 98 -7.59 -3.99 13.30
N TRP A 99 -8.18 -5.05 12.74
CA TRP A 99 -9.12 -5.90 13.47
C TRP A 99 -8.46 -6.60 14.66
N LEU A 100 -7.26 -7.15 14.47
CA LEU A 100 -6.47 -7.77 15.53
C LEU A 100 -6.09 -6.77 16.61
N LEU A 101 -5.57 -5.59 16.23
CA LEU A 101 -5.18 -4.52 17.16
C LEU A 101 -6.39 -4.06 18.00
N HIS A 102 -7.53 -3.85 17.36
CA HIS A 102 -8.76 -3.51 18.05
C HIS A 102 -9.23 -4.64 19.00
N GLY A 103 -9.05 -5.90 18.60
CA GLY A 103 -9.30 -7.07 19.46
C GLY A 103 -8.42 -7.07 20.71
N VAL A 104 -7.12 -6.84 20.57
CA VAL A 104 -6.15 -6.78 21.68
C VAL A 104 -6.45 -5.61 22.61
N TRP A 105 -6.70 -4.41 22.06
CA TRP A 105 -7.02 -3.22 22.85
C TRP A 105 -8.23 -3.48 23.76
N ARG A 106 -9.30 -4.06 23.23
CA ARG A 106 -10.51 -4.36 24.02
C ARG A 106 -10.24 -5.33 25.17
N ARG A 107 -9.33 -6.30 24.98
CA ARG A 107 -8.94 -7.25 26.04
C ARG A 107 -8.12 -6.56 27.13
N LEU A 108 -7.17 -5.71 26.75
CA LEU A 108 -6.34 -4.97 27.71
C LEU A 108 -7.16 -3.94 28.50
N GLY A 109 -8.06 -3.20 27.84
CA GLY A 109 -8.93 -2.21 28.50
C GLY A 109 -9.93 -2.84 29.48
N SER A 110 -10.36 -4.08 29.23
CA SER A 110 -11.23 -4.83 30.14
C SER A 110 -10.49 -5.41 31.35
N SER A 111 -9.15 -5.33 31.38
CA SER A 111 -8.30 -5.86 32.45
C SER A 111 -7.93 -4.81 33.49
N ARG A 112 -8.58 -3.64 33.52
CA ARG A 112 -8.41 -2.69 34.64
C ARG A 112 -8.86 -3.38 35.94
N PRO A 113 -7.97 -3.59 36.93
CA PRO A 113 -8.37 -4.19 38.19
C PRO A 113 -9.41 -3.28 38.84
N ALA A 114 -10.50 -3.88 39.30
CA ALA A 114 -11.41 -3.24 40.23
C ALA A 114 -10.55 -2.66 41.36
N ARG A 115 -10.58 -1.35 41.54
CA ARG A 115 -10.03 -0.70 42.73
C ARG A 115 -10.68 -1.38 43.93
N ALA A 116 -9.92 -2.19 44.65
CA ALA A 116 -10.32 -2.66 45.97
C ALA A 116 -10.51 -1.42 46.84
N GLY A 117 -11.68 -1.35 47.50
CA GLY A 117 -12.10 -0.25 48.34
C GLY A 117 -11.22 -0.05 49.57
#